data_AF-A0A2V8PFB6-F1
#
_entry.id   AF-A0A2V8PFB6-F1
#
_cell.length_a   1.000
_cell.length_b   1.000
_cell.length_c   1.000
_cell.angle_alpha   90.00
_cell.angle_beta   90.00
_cell.angle_gamma   90.00
#
_symmetry.space_group_name_H-M   'P 1'
#
loop_
_entity.id
_entity.type
_entity.pdbx_description
1 polymer ?
#
loop_
_entity_poly.entity_id
_entity_poly.type
_entity_poly.pdbx_seq_one_letter_code
_entity_poly.pdbx_strand_id
1 'polypeptide(L)'
;MKRRSTTKNDYEPVRRPRSHVAASKIAERNCPIKDQCRQATNRHSEAERRVVEDKNPIVDPMLNNSTRNGSATTFLKHGHLFSFVALFLFTLILYTRPAEFYPSPLTASIALLVGIVTLGLFVPTQFALEGKLTASLREVKLLMLFVVTGLLSIPFAIDPMQAWTEFSGTFVRTVIIFIVIVNAVRTEMRLKALLILAIGTALWLSLGAIDDYRLGLLTVEGYRVGGRGSGIFGNSNDMALYLVTMIPITIAMLLSSRGPISKLGFGACSLLMIAAVVVTYSRGGFVGLVVALSFLVWKAGHRHKSTILVVGFVIVVGFVLVAPGGYALRLASIMIPSLDPVGSADARRGELFRSLYVALRHPILGIGMGNYAPQMSYRGLVTHNSYTQIAAEMGIAALVCYTTFIVTPFKKLGQIARETFSSSSNSHLHYLAVGLQASLLGYLVCSFFASVAYLWYVYYLVGYAVCLRRLYESETGREVVVEKRKTEKKHGMFDSPIIAKTSGVAPT
;
A
#
# COMPACT_ATOMS: atom_id res chain seq x y z
N MET A 1 -49.66 35.64 -58.92
CA MET A 1 -49.57 34.43 -58.05
C MET A 1 -49.10 34.90 -56.66
N LYS A 2 -49.82 34.66 -55.55
CA LYS A 2 -49.86 33.43 -54.69
C LYS A 2 -48.44 33.00 -54.21
N ARG A 3 -48.14 32.69 -52.93
CA ARG A 3 -48.87 32.75 -51.62
C ARG A 3 -47.86 32.48 -50.46
N ARG A 4 -48.15 32.97 -49.23
CA ARG A 4 -48.04 32.37 -47.85
C ARG A 4 -47.12 31.12 -47.57
N SER A 5 -46.52 30.87 -46.38
CA SER A 5 -46.67 31.41 -44.99
C SER A 5 -45.68 30.80 -43.94
N THR A 6 -45.42 31.51 -42.82
CA THR A 6 -45.22 31.08 -41.38
C THR A 6 -44.57 29.71 -41.03
N THR A 7 -43.58 29.58 -40.13
CA THR A 7 -43.62 29.59 -38.61
C THR A 7 -42.19 29.36 -38.02
N LYS A 8 -41.87 29.22 -36.71
CA LYS A 8 -42.22 29.94 -35.44
C LYS A 8 -41.47 29.30 -34.22
N ASN A 9 -40.55 30.03 -33.56
CA ASN A 9 -39.89 29.74 -32.24
C ASN A 9 -39.05 28.41 -32.15
N ASP A 10 -38.08 28.17 -31.25
CA ASP A 10 -37.88 28.50 -29.83
C ASP A 10 -36.39 28.69 -29.46
N TYR A 11 -36.06 29.72 -28.68
CA TYR A 11 -34.78 29.83 -27.94
C TYR A 11 -34.95 30.81 -26.75
N GLU A 12 -35.10 30.29 -25.53
CA GLU A 12 -34.99 31.07 -24.29
C GLU A 12 -33.77 30.62 -23.46
N PRO A 13 -32.98 31.56 -22.88
CA PRO A 13 -31.84 31.22 -22.04
C PRO A 13 -32.25 31.01 -20.58
N VAL A 14 -32.22 29.75 -20.11
CA VAL A 14 -32.51 29.42 -18.70
C VAL A 14 -31.45 30.02 -17.76
N ARG A 15 -31.87 31.00 -16.95
CA ARG A 15 -31.05 31.62 -15.90
C ARG A 15 -30.85 30.67 -14.71
N ARG A 16 -29.65 30.67 -14.11
CA ARG A 16 -29.38 29.98 -12.84
C ARG A 16 -30.17 30.62 -11.69
N PRO A 17 -30.86 29.87 -10.82
CA PRO A 17 -31.38 30.39 -9.57
C PRO A 17 -30.25 30.64 -8.57
N ARG A 18 -30.20 31.83 -7.96
CA ARG A 18 -29.42 32.07 -6.73
C ARG A 18 -30.19 31.45 -5.55
N SER A 19 -29.52 30.66 -4.73
CA SER A 19 -30.09 30.14 -3.49
C SER A 19 -30.20 31.26 -2.44
N HIS A 20 -31.40 31.80 -2.25
CA HIS A 20 -31.71 32.60 -1.06
C HIS A 20 -32.38 31.71 0.00
N VAL A 21 -31.91 31.88 1.24
CA VAL A 21 -32.47 31.25 2.43
C VAL A 21 -33.87 31.80 2.70
N ALA A 22 -34.85 30.92 2.89
CA ALA A 22 -36.18 31.27 3.38
C ALA A 22 -36.53 30.37 4.57
N ALA A 23 -36.74 30.97 5.74
CA ALA A 23 -37.14 30.27 6.94
C ALA A 23 -38.63 29.88 6.87
N SER A 24 -38.95 28.64 7.23
CA SER A 24 -40.32 28.16 7.30
C SER A 24 -41.05 28.70 8.53
N LYS A 25 -41.99 29.64 8.33
CA LYS A 25 -43.06 29.89 9.30
C LYS A 25 -44.19 28.88 9.06
N ILE A 26 -44.56 28.11 10.08
CA ILE A 26 -45.83 27.37 10.12
C ILE A 26 -46.55 27.72 11.43
N ALA A 27 -47.53 28.60 11.26
CA ALA A 27 -48.87 28.58 11.85
C ALA A 27 -49.04 28.49 13.39
N GLU A 28 -49.13 29.67 14.01
CA GLU A 28 -49.87 29.84 15.27
C GLU A 28 -51.39 29.81 14.99
N ARG A 29 -52.14 29.03 15.78
CA ARG A 29 -53.61 29.17 15.90
C ARG A 29 -53.93 29.60 17.32
N ASN A 30 -54.63 30.74 17.45
CA ASN A 30 -55.17 31.22 18.71
C ASN A 30 -56.34 30.35 19.18
N CYS A 31 -56.36 30.02 20.48
CA CYS A 31 -57.60 29.99 21.27
C CYS A 31 -57.27 30.35 22.74
N PRO A 32 -58.16 31.02 23.50
CA PRO A 32 -57.72 31.81 24.66
C PRO A 32 -58.23 31.30 26.03
N ILE A 33 -57.84 32.06 27.08
CA ILE A 33 -58.38 32.10 28.45
C ILE A 33 -57.84 31.02 29.43
N LYS A 34 -56.88 31.50 30.25
CA LYS A 34 -56.82 31.49 31.72
C LYS A 34 -57.58 30.44 32.57
N ASP A 35 -56.87 30.12 33.66
CA ASP A 35 -57.32 29.84 35.03
C ASP A 35 -57.41 28.39 35.55
N GLN A 36 -56.80 28.23 36.73
CA GLN A 36 -57.03 27.25 37.81
C GLN A 36 -56.42 25.82 37.77
N CYS A 37 -55.45 25.67 38.67
CA CYS A 37 -55.47 24.74 39.82
C CYS A 37 -54.91 23.30 39.73
N ARG A 38 -54.06 23.03 40.76
CA ARG A 38 -53.88 21.78 41.54
C ARG A 38 -53.25 20.60 40.81
N GLN A 39 -52.05 20.17 41.22
CA GLN A 39 -51.73 19.38 42.43
C GLN A 39 -52.17 17.91 42.32
N ALA A 40 -51.37 17.03 42.95
CA ALA A 40 -51.45 15.56 42.97
C ALA A 40 -50.87 14.88 41.69
N THR A 41 -50.03 13.84 41.77
CA THR A 41 -49.53 13.12 42.97
C THR A 41 -48.20 12.41 42.71
N ASN A 42 -47.31 12.40 43.71
CA ASN A 42 -46.28 11.37 43.85
C ASN A 42 -46.91 10.01 44.22
N ARG A 43 -46.22 8.92 43.84
CA ARG A 43 -46.37 7.46 44.14
C ARG A 43 -46.74 6.68 42.86
N HIS A 44 -45.87 5.86 42.26
CA HIS A 44 -45.05 4.80 42.84
C HIS A 44 -43.75 4.53 42.06
N SER A 45 -42.80 3.90 42.73
CA SER A 45 -41.54 3.37 42.19
C SER A 45 -41.70 1.99 41.52
N GLU A 46 -40.64 1.52 40.87
CA GLU A 46 -40.37 0.11 40.53
C GLU A 46 -41.15 -0.54 39.35
N ALA A 47 -40.97 -0.04 38.12
CA ALA A 47 -41.33 -0.83 36.91
C ALA A 47 -40.51 -0.60 35.62
N GLU A 48 -39.41 0.19 35.60
CA GLU A 48 -38.64 0.45 34.36
C GLU A 48 -37.19 -0.09 34.39
N ARG A 49 -37.08 -1.42 34.41
CA ARG A 49 -35.91 -2.15 33.88
C ARG A 49 -36.34 -3.09 32.75
N ARG A 50 -36.79 -2.54 31.62
CA ARG A 50 -36.90 -3.22 30.30
C ARG A 50 -37.28 -2.19 29.24
N VAL A 51 -36.80 -2.41 28.00
CA VAL A 51 -37.16 -1.66 26.78
C VAL A 51 -36.81 -0.16 26.78
N VAL A 52 -35.52 0.15 26.70
CA VAL A 52 -35.11 1.26 25.81
C VAL A 52 -34.95 0.63 24.42
N GLU A 53 -35.99 0.73 23.61
CA GLU A 53 -35.90 0.40 22.18
C GLU A 53 -34.88 1.33 21.52
N ASP A 54 -33.82 0.73 20.97
CA ASP A 54 -32.84 1.41 20.14
C ASP A 54 -33.51 1.85 18.84
N LYS A 55 -34.05 3.08 18.84
CA LYS A 55 -34.56 3.77 17.65
C LYS A 55 -33.42 4.09 16.71
N ASN A 56 -32.93 3.05 16.03
CA ASN A 56 -32.18 3.17 14.80
C ASN A 56 -32.98 4.07 13.85
N PRO A 57 -32.41 5.19 13.35
CA PRO A 57 -33.01 5.88 12.24
C PRO A 57 -33.01 4.92 11.05
N ILE A 58 -34.19 4.56 10.55
CA ILE A 58 -34.33 3.79 9.32
C ILE A 58 -33.68 4.63 8.21
N VAL A 59 -32.48 4.22 7.80
CA VAL A 59 -31.76 4.86 6.68
C VAL A 59 -32.47 4.42 5.41
N ASP A 60 -33.42 5.24 4.98
CA ASP A 60 -34.23 5.02 3.80
C ASP A 60 -33.32 4.85 2.55
N PRO A 61 -33.26 3.66 1.92
CA PRO A 61 -32.26 3.36 0.89
C PRO A 61 -32.38 4.21 -0.38
N MET A 62 -33.51 4.91 -0.56
CA MET A 62 -33.87 5.59 -1.80
C MET A 62 -33.44 7.06 -1.88
N LEU A 63 -33.19 7.75 -0.75
CA LEU A 63 -33.04 9.21 -0.76
C LEU A 63 -31.64 9.75 -1.10
N ASN A 64 -30.60 8.90 -1.17
CA ASN A 64 -29.20 9.34 -1.24
C ASN A 64 -28.55 9.21 -2.64
N ASN A 65 -29.34 9.12 -3.71
CA ASN A 65 -28.84 8.94 -5.08
C ASN A 65 -28.36 10.23 -5.77
N SER A 66 -28.67 11.42 -5.23
CA SER A 66 -28.40 12.72 -5.88
C SER A 66 -26.95 13.23 -5.77
N THR A 67 -26.11 12.62 -4.94
CA THR A 67 -24.69 13.02 -4.75
C THR A 67 -23.70 11.88 -4.98
N ARG A 68 -24.10 10.81 -5.69
CA ARG A 68 -23.18 9.77 -6.15
C ARG A 68 -22.32 10.28 -7.31
N ASN A 69 -21.03 10.52 -7.05
CA ASN A 69 -20.04 10.81 -8.10
C ASN A 69 -20.03 9.69 -9.15
N GLY A 70 -20.44 10.00 -10.39
CA GLY A 70 -20.56 9.01 -11.48
C GLY A 70 -19.27 8.26 -11.85
N SER A 71 -18.11 8.76 -11.41
CA SER A 71 -16.83 8.04 -11.54
C SER A 71 -16.73 6.80 -10.64
N ALA A 72 -17.43 6.75 -9.50
CA ALA A 72 -17.36 5.64 -8.54
C ALA A 72 -18.19 4.43 -9.00
N THR A 73 -19.38 4.68 -9.57
CA THR A 73 -20.25 3.64 -10.14
C THR A 73 -19.72 3.08 -11.46
N THR A 74 -18.87 3.82 -12.18
CA THR A 74 -18.27 3.36 -13.45
C THR A 74 -17.23 2.24 -13.27
N PHE A 75 -16.65 2.05 -12.08
CA PHE A 75 -15.60 1.05 -11.85
C PHE A 75 -16.09 -0.40 -11.97
N LEU A 76 -17.31 -0.69 -11.51
CA LEU A 76 -17.91 -2.04 -11.48
C LEU A 76 -18.53 -2.49 -12.82
N LYS A 77 -18.25 -1.82 -13.94
CA LYS A 77 -18.68 -2.30 -15.27
C LYS A 77 -18.04 -3.65 -15.57
N HIS A 78 -18.88 -4.65 -15.87
CA HIS A 78 -18.48 -5.99 -16.27
C HIS A 78 -17.58 -5.94 -17.52
N GLY A 79 -16.30 -6.24 -17.34
CA GLY A 79 -15.28 -6.12 -18.39
C GLY A 79 -13.92 -6.67 -17.94
N HIS A 80 -12.96 -6.74 -18.87
CA HIS A 80 -11.60 -7.23 -18.63
C HIS A 80 -11.50 -8.64 -18.01
N LEU A 81 -12.44 -9.55 -18.25
CA LEU A 81 -12.29 -10.94 -17.77
C LEU A 81 -11.04 -11.59 -18.38
N PHE A 82 -10.93 -11.57 -19.71
CA PHE A 82 -9.77 -12.12 -20.42
C PHE A 82 -8.47 -11.37 -20.09
N SER A 83 -8.50 -10.03 -20.00
CA SER A 83 -7.32 -9.24 -19.57
C SER A 83 -6.87 -9.59 -18.15
N PHE A 84 -7.81 -9.89 -17.23
CA PHE A 84 -7.50 -10.32 -15.88
C PHE A 84 -6.95 -11.76 -15.83
N VAL A 85 -7.51 -12.69 -16.60
CA VAL A 85 -6.99 -14.07 -16.69
C VAL A 85 -5.57 -14.06 -17.25
N ALA A 86 -5.30 -13.27 -18.29
CA ALA A 86 -3.96 -13.12 -18.85
C ALA A 86 -2.99 -12.48 -17.85
N LEU A 87 -3.41 -11.41 -17.14
CA LEU A 87 -2.65 -10.82 -16.02
C LEU A 87 -2.33 -11.87 -14.94
N PHE A 88 -3.29 -12.69 -14.53
CA PHE A 88 -3.10 -13.71 -13.50
C PHE A 88 -2.08 -14.77 -13.95
N LEU A 89 -2.17 -15.24 -15.20
CA LEU A 89 -1.22 -16.18 -15.79
C LEU A 89 0.18 -15.55 -15.93
N PHE A 90 0.27 -14.27 -16.30
CA PHE A 90 1.54 -13.54 -16.34
C PHE A 90 2.17 -13.44 -14.94
N THR A 91 1.40 -13.05 -13.92
CA THR A 91 1.87 -13.00 -12.53
C THR A 91 2.30 -14.38 -12.03
N LEU A 92 1.56 -15.44 -12.37
CA LEU A 92 1.91 -16.81 -12.02
C LEU A 92 3.26 -17.20 -12.62
N ILE A 93 3.46 -16.97 -13.92
CA ILE A 93 4.73 -17.27 -14.62
C ILE A 93 5.90 -16.43 -14.08
N LEU A 94 5.66 -15.13 -13.82
CA LEU A 94 6.65 -14.22 -13.23
C LEU A 94 7.13 -14.69 -11.85
N TYR A 95 6.26 -15.37 -11.09
CA TYR A 95 6.54 -15.83 -9.74
C TYR A 95 7.03 -17.29 -9.66
N THR A 96 6.54 -18.19 -10.52
CA THR A 96 6.99 -19.60 -10.56
C THR A 96 8.26 -19.79 -11.38
N ARG A 97 8.49 -18.91 -12.37
CA ARG A 97 9.74 -18.79 -13.15
C ARG A 97 10.19 -20.15 -13.74
N PRO A 98 9.33 -20.80 -14.56
CA PRO A 98 9.57 -22.17 -15.04
C PRO A 98 10.87 -22.32 -15.86
N ALA A 99 11.39 -21.23 -16.43
CA ALA A 99 12.67 -21.19 -17.14
C ALA A 99 13.87 -21.62 -16.29
N GLU A 100 13.85 -21.39 -14.97
CA GLU A 100 14.96 -21.73 -14.07
C GLU A 100 14.96 -23.20 -13.65
N PHE A 101 13.79 -23.80 -13.48
CA PHE A 101 13.65 -25.19 -13.04
C PHE A 101 13.63 -26.18 -14.23
N TYR A 102 13.12 -25.73 -15.38
CA TYR A 102 13.01 -26.52 -16.60
C TYR A 102 13.48 -25.68 -17.80
N PRO A 103 14.80 -25.45 -17.96
CA PRO A 103 15.35 -24.60 -19.01
C PRO A 103 15.07 -25.17 -20.41
N SER A 104 14.34 -24.40 -21.22
CA SER A 104 14.04 -24.72 -22.62
C SER A 104 13.74 -23.42 -23.39
N PRO A 105 13.82 -23.41 -24.74
CA PRO A 105 13.45 -22.24 -25.54
C PRO A 105 12.01 -21.76 -25.28
N LEU A 106 11.09 -22.71 -25.02
CA LEU A 106 9.69 -22.43 -24.69
C LEU A 106 9.57 -21.74 -23.32
N THR A 107 10.17 -22.32 -22.26
CA THR A 107 10.07 -21.78 -20.90
C THR A 107 10.80 -20.46 -20.74
N ALA A 108 11.89 -20.22 -21.47
CA ALA A 108 12.54 -18.90 -21.56
C ALA A 108 11.62 -17.84 -22.21
N SER A 109 10.85 -18.22 -23.22
CA SER A 109 9.98 -17.30 -23.99
C SER A 109 8.59 -17.10 -23.38
N ILE A 110 8.12 -18.02 -22.53
CA ILE A 110 6.70 -18.06 -22.08
C ILE A 110 6.25 -16.79 -21.36
N ALA A 111 7.12 -16.17 -20.56
CA ALA A 111 6.82 -14.91 -19.87
C ALA A 111 6.61 -13.75 -20.86
N LEU A 112 7.41 -13.71 -21.94
CA LEU A 112 7.27 -12.71 -23.00
C LEU A 112 5.99 -12.94 -23.81
N LEU A 113 5.73 -14.19 -24.22
CA LEU A 113 4.52 -14.56 -24.97
C LEU A 113 3.24 -14.23 -24.19
N VAL A 114 3.15 -14.62 -22.92
CA VAL A 114 1.99 -14.31 -22.08
C VAL A 114 1.90 -12.80 -21.78
N GLY A 115 3.02 -12.09 -21.71
CA GLY A 115 3.03 -10.62 -21.65
C GLY A 115 2.42 -9.96 -22.89
N ILE A 116 2.81 -10.42 -24.08
CA ILE A 116 2.26 -9.96 -25.38
C ILE A 116 0.76 -10.27 -25.46
N VAL A 117 0.32 -11.49 -25.10
CA VAL A 117 -1.10 -11.86 -25.05
C VAL A 117 -1.88 -11.00 -24.04
N THR A 118 -1.29 -10.72 -22.88
CA THR A 118 -1.90 -9.84 -21.87
C THR A 118 -2.11 -8.44 -22.42
N LEU A 119 -1.13 -7.87 -23.12
CA LEU A 119 -1.26 -6.57 -23.78
C LEU A 119 -2.28 -6.59 -24.92
N GLY A 120 -2.23 -7.61 -25.78
CA GLY A 120 -3.16 -7.78 -26.91
C GLY A 120 -4.61 -7.95 -26.48
N LEU A 121 -4.87 -8.53 -25.31
CA LEU A 121 -6.21 -8.61 -24.70
C LEU A 121 -6.57 -7.36 -23.88
N PHE A 122 -5.59 -6.69 -23.27
CA PHE A 122 -5.81 -5.50 -22.45
C PHE A 122 -6.15 -4.28 -23.29
N VAL A 123 -5.31 -3.93 -24.27
CA VAL A 123 -5.39 -2.65 -24.99
C VAL A 123 -6.72 -2.48 -25.74
N PRO A 124 -7.21 -3.45 -26.56
CA PRO A 124 -8.50 -3.31 -27.24
C PRO A 124 -9.67 -3.25 -26.26
N THR A 125 -9.67 -4.09 -25.21
CA THR A 125 -10.71 -4.08 -24.17
C THR A 125 -10.75 -2.74 -23.43
N GLN A 126 -9.59 -2.17 -23.12
CA GLN A 126 -9.44 -0.89 -22.41
C GLN A 126 -9.93 0.29 -23.28
N PHE A 127 -9.60 0.31 -24.57
CA PHE A 127 -10.15 1.30 -25.50
C PHE A 127 -11.67 1.14 -25.70
N ALA A 128 -12.17 -0.08 -25.88
CA ALA A 128 -13.60 -0.34 -26.08
C ALA A 128 -14.46 0.06 -24.87
N LEU A 129 -13.95 -0.09 -23.64
CA LEU A 129 -14.70 0.20 -22.42
C LEU A 129 -14.52 1.64 -21.88
N GLU A 130 -13.35 2.27 -22.08
CA GLU A 130 -13.02 3.57 -21.46
C GLU A 130 -12.54 4.65 -22.45
N GLY A 131 -12.29 4.31 -23.72
CA GLY A 131 -11.76 5.23 -24.74
C GLY A 131 -10.36 5.77 -24.45
N LYS A 132 -9.65 5.23 -23.45
CA LYS A 132 -8.38 5.74 -22.93
C LYS A 132 -7.49 4.59 -22.45
N LEU A 133 -6.18 4.68 -22.72
CA LEU A 133 -5.18 3.65 -22.37
C LEU A 133 -5.12 3.29 -20.86
N THR A 134 -5.46 4.20 -19.96
CA THR A 134 -5.41 3.96 -18.50
C THR A 134 -6.27 4.98 -17.74
N ALA A 135 -6.75 4.58 -16.56
CA ALA A 135 -7.41 5.48 -15.62
C ALA A 135 -6.50 6.65 -15.18
N SER A 136 -7.07 7.86 -15.08
CA SER A 136 -6.35 9.12 -14.79
C SER A 136 -6.02 9.33 -13.30
N LEU A 137 -5.51 8.28 -12.65
CA LEU A 137 -5.23 8.24 -11.22
C LEU A 137 -3.92 8.98 -10.90
N ARG A 138 -3.79 9.49 -9.67
CA ARG A 138 -2.58 10.23 -9.24
C ARG A 138 -1.32 9.35 -9.29
N GLU A 139 -1.44 8.10 -8.88
CA GLU A 139 -0.35 7.12 -8.90
C GLU A 139 0.11 6.80 -10.33
N VAL A 140 -0.82 6.70 -11.27
CA VAL A 140 -0.50 6.55 -12.71
C VAL A 140 0.24 7.79 -13.22
N LYS A 141 -0.21 9.01 -12.89
CA LYS A 141 0.47 10.25 -13.30
C LYS A 141 1.89 10.36 -12.73
N LEU A 142 2.08 9.98 -11.46
CA LEU A 142 3.41 9.94 -10.82
C LEU A 142 4.33 8.91 -11.49
N LEU A 143 3.80 7.74 -11.84
CA LEU A 143 4.56 6.72 -12.56
C LEU A 143 4.92 7.17 -13.98
N MET A 144 4.00 7.80 -14.72
CA MET A 144 4.31 8.35 -16.05
C MET A 144 5.36 9.46 -15.98
N LEU A 145 5.33 10.31 -14.94
CA LEU A 145 6.38 11.30 -14.71
C LEU A 145 7.74 10.63 -14.39
N PHE A 146 7.73 9.55 -13.61
CA PHE A 146 8.94 8.75 -13.35
C PHE A 146 9.51 8.09 -14.62
N VAL A 147 8.64 7.59 -15.51
CA VAL A 147 9.01 7.10 -16.85
C VAL A 147 9.63 8.21 -17.70
N VAL A 148 9.06 9.42 -17.68
CA VAL A 148 9.63 10.59 -18.37
C VAL A 148 11.01 10.94 -17.81
N THR A 149 11.22 10.93 -16.48
CA THR A 149 12.57 11.13 -15.92
C THR A 149 13.54 10.03 -16.33
N GLY A 150 13.07 8.78 -16.50
CA GLY A 150 13.87 7.68 -17.02
C GLY A 150 14.32 7.94 -18.46
N LEU A 151 13.37 8.23 -19.36
CA LEU A 151 13.65 8.59 -20.75
C LEU A 151 14.62 9.77 -20.88
N LEU A 152 14.44 10.82 -20.07
CA LEU A 152 15.31 12.00 -20.09
C LEU A 152 16.72 11.72 -19.55
N SER A 153 16.93 10.67 -18.74
CA SER A 153 18.27 10.28 -18.27
C SER A 153 19.10 9.57 -19.34
N ILE A 154 18.48 8.94 -20.35
CA ILE A 154 19.17 8.06 -21.32
C ILE A 154 20.15 8.84 -22.24
N PRO A 155 19.79 9.99 -22.86
CA PRO A 155 20.72 10.71 -23.74
C PRO A 155 21.92 11.33 -23.02
N PHE A 156 21.84 11.47 -21.70
CA PHE A 156 22.88 12.06 -20.85
C PHE A 156 23.52 11.02 -19.91
N ALA A 157 23.26 9.73 -20.15
CA ALA A 157 23.84 8.63 -19.41
C ALA A 157 25.34 8.49 -19.70
N ILE A 158 26.10 7.93 -18.76
CA ILE A 158 27.51 7.58 -18.97
C ILE A 158 27.61 6.51 -20.08
N ASP A 159 26.79 5.48 -19.97
CA ASP A 159 26.51 4.49 -21.01
C ASP A 159 25.00 4.53 -21.36
N PRO A 160 24.64 5.15 -22.50
CA PRO A 160 23.27 5.18 -23.00
C PRO A 160 22.71 3.81 -23.40
N MET A 161 23.54 2.83 -23.77
CA MET A 161 23.10 1.48 -24.10
C MET A 161 22.72 0.71 -22.84
N GLN A 162 23.51 0.82 -21.77
CA GLN A 162 23.18 0.29 -20.45
C GLN A 162 21.90 0.92 -19.89
N ALA A 163 21.73 2.24 -20.06
CA ALA A 163 20.52 2.94 -19.65
C ALA A 163 19.28 2.51 -20.46
N TRP A 164 19.42 2.36 -21.78
CA TRP A 164 18.34 1.85 -22.63
C TRP A 164 17.96 0.41 -22.28
N THR A 165 18.93 -0.45 -21.99
CA THR A 165 18.70 -1.87 -21.65
C THR A 165 17.94 -2.02 -20.34
N GLU A 166 18.33 -1.29 -19.30
CA GLU A 166 17.64 -1.34 -17.99
C GLU A 166 16.23 -0.71 -18.07
N PHE A 167 16.10 0.40 -18.81
CA PHE A 167 14.83 1.07 -19.04
C PHE A 167 13.83 0.19 -19.81
N SER A 168 14.21 -0.27 -21.02
CA SER A 168 13.35 -1.04 -21.92
C SER A 168 13.13 -2.49 -21.44
N GLY A 169 14.06 -3.02 -20.65
CA GLY A 169 14.00 -4.33 -20.00
C GLY A 169 13.07 -4.35 -18.80
N THR A 170 13.62 -4.37 -17.59
CA THR A 170 12.87 -4.65 -16.37
C THR A 170 11.85 -3.56 -16.04
N PHE A 171 12.21 -2.29 -16.24
CA PHE A 171 11.40 -1.17 -15.80
C PHE A 171 10.14 -0.94 -16.64
N VAL A 172 10.25 -0.85 -17.97
CA VAL A 172 9.07 -0.70 -18.85
C VAL A 172 8.10 -1.87 -18.68
N ARG A 173 8.58 -3.12 -18.55
CA ARG A 173 7.73 -4.29 -18.27
C ARG A 173 7.00 -4.16 -16.93
N THR A 174 7.66 -3.60 -15.93
CA THR A 174 7.10 -3.35 -14.59
C THR A 174 6.07 -2.20 -14.60
N VAL A 175 6.30 -1.15 -15.37
CA VAL A 175 5.34 -0.05 -15.60
C VAL A 175 4.08 -0.57 -16.30
N ILE A 176 4.26 -1.40 -17.33
CA ILE A 176 3.16 -2.02 -18.07
C ILE A 176 2.29 -2.85 -17.13
N ILE A 177 2.88 -3.74 -16.31
CA ILE A 177 2.07 -4.60 -15.44
C ILE A 177 1.30 -3.79 -14.38
N PHE A 178 1.88 -2.70 -13.86
CA PHE A 178 1.17 -1.78 -12.99
C PHE A 178 -0.08 -1.19 -13.64
N ILE A 179 0.05 -0.72 -14.89
CA ILE A 179 -1.08 -0.18 -15.67
C ILE A 179 -2.14 -1.27 -15.87
N VAL A 180 -1.75 -2.50 -16.23
CA VAL A 180 -2.70 -3.61 -16.40
C VAL A 180 -3.39 -3.96 -15.08
N ILE A 181 -2.68 -4.07 -13.96
CA ILE A 181 -3.25 -4.34 -12.62
C ILE A 181 -4.32 -3.31 -12.27
N VAL A 182 -3.97 -2.03 -12.32
CA VAL A 182 -4.83 -0.92 -11.87
C VAL A 182 -6.12 -0.80 -12.70
N ASN A 183 -6.13 -1.26 -13.96
CA ASN A 183 -7.29 -1.19 -14.84
C ASN A 183 -8.07 -2.52 -14.99
N ALA A 184 -7.43 -3.68 -14.90
CA ALA A 184 -8.08 -4.99 -15.03
C ALA A 184 -8.66 -5.53 -13.72
N VAL A 185 -8.07 -5.19 -12.56
CA VAL A 185 -8.50 -5.66 -11.24
C VAL A 185 -9.64 -4.77 -10.72
N ARG A 186 -10.86 -5.09 -11.14
CA ARG A 186 -12.09 -4.30 -10.87
C ARG A 186 -13.01 -4.86 -9.78
N THR A 187 -12.73 -6.05 -9.25
CA THR A 187 -13.59 -6.71 -8.26
C THR A 187 -12.76 -7.23 -7.07
N GLU A 188 -13.41 -7.35 -5.92
CA GLU A 188 -12.79 -7.87 -4.69
C GLU A 188 -12.20 -9.28 -4.91
N MET A 189 -12.91 -10.15 -5.65
CA MET A 189 -12.44 -11.48 -6.02
C MET A 189 -11.17 -11.45 -6.87
N ARG A 190 -11.06 -10.51 -7.84
CA ARG A 190 -9.85 -10.35 -8.67
C ARG A 190 -8.65 -9.90 -7.82
N LEU A 191 -8.87 -8.98 -6.87
CA LEU A 191 -7.82 -8.54 -5.95
C LEU A 191 -7.39 -9.68 -5.01
N LYS A 192 -8.36 -10.37 -4.38
CA LYS A 192 -8.09 -11.53 -3.51
C LYS A 192 -7.33 -12.64 -4.25
N ALA A 193 -7.67 -12.94 -5.50
CA ALA A 193 -6.97 -13.95 -6.30
C ALA A 193 -5.48 -13.60 -6.50
N LEU A 194 -5.15 -12.35 -6.83
CA LEU A 194 -3.74 -11.94 -6.97
C LEU A 194 -2.99 -11.90 -5.63
N LEU A 195 -3.66 -11.53 -4.53
CA LEU A 195 -3.07 -11.58 -3.19
C LEU A 195 -2.81 -13.03 -2.75
N ILE A 196 -3.76 -13.94 -2.99
CA ILE A 196 -3.59 -15.38 -2.72
C ILE A 196 -2.46 -15.98 -3.57
N LEU A 197 -2.35 -15.58 -4.84
CA LEU A 197 -1.24 -15.98 -5.70
C LEU A 197 0.12 -15.53 -5.13
N ALA A 198 0.24 -14.26 -4.71
CA ALA A 198 1.45 -13.75 -4.09
C ALA A 198 1.77 -14.42 -2.74
N ILE A 199 0.76 -14.71 -1.92
CA ILE A 199 0.90 -15.49 -0.67
C ILE A 199 1.36 -16.92 -0.97
N GLY A 200 0.84 -17.55 -2.03
CA GLY A 200 1.25 -18.89 -2.48
C GLY A 200 2.70 -18.92 -2.94
N THR A 201 3.15 -17.90 -3.67
CA THR A 201 4.58 -17.72 -4.02
C THR A 201 5.44 -17.50 -2.79
N ALA A 202 5.03 -16.64 -1.86
CA ALA A 202 5.74 -16.42 -0.61
C ALA A 202 5.83 -17.71 0.23
N LEU A 203 4.79 -18.54 0.26
CA LEU A 203 4.80 -19.86 0.89
C LEU A 203 5.78 -20.82 0.20
N TRP A 204 5.76 -20.90 -1.14
CA TRP A 204 6.70 -21.73 -1.92
C TRP A 204 8.16 -21.35 -1.71
N LEU A 205 8.46 -20.05 -1.66
CA LEU A 205 9.79 -19.54 -1.32
C LEU A 205 10.15 -19.85 0.14
N SER A 206 9.19 -19.76 1.06
CA SER A 206 9.41 -20.03 2.48
C SER A 206 9.74 -21.48 2.76
N LEU A 207 9.00 -22.41 2.16
CA LEU A 207 9.26 -23.84 2.27
C LEU A 207 10.64 -24.17 1.69
N GLY A 208 10.97 -23.66 0.50
CA GLY A 208 12.29 -23.82 -0.11
C GLY A 208 13.43 -23.33 0.79
N ALA A 209 13.32 -22.10 1.32
CA ALA A 209 14.35 -21.55 2.19
C ALA A 209 14.53 -22.32 3.50
N ILE A 210 13.45 -22.89 4.05
CA ILE A 210 13.49 -23.73 5.25
C ILE A 210 14.11 -25.10 4.94
N ASP A 211 13.81 -25.68 3.78
CA ASP A 211 14.37 -26.98 3.38
C ASP A 211 15.85 -26.87 2.98
N ASP A 212 16.24 -25.83 2.24
CA ASP A 212 17.65 -25.51 1.95
C ASP A 212 18.43 -25.30 3.26
N TYR A 213 17.84 -24.61 4.25
CA TYR A 213 18.41 -24.46 5.58
C TYR A 213 18.60 -25.82 6.29
N ARG A 214 17.56 -26.68 6.30
CA ARG A 214 17.61 -28.01 6.93
C ARG A 214 18.64 -28.94 6.30
N LEU A 215 18.85 -28.81 4.99
CA LEU A 215 19.84 -29.58 4.23
C LEU A 215 21.27 -29.00 4.36
N GLY A 216 21.46 -27.89 5.07
CA GLY A 216 22.77 -27.23 5.21
C GLY A 216 23.25 -26.53 3.93
N LEU A 217 22.36 -26.25 2.98
CA LEU A 217 22.66 -25.61 1.69
C LEU A 217 22.83 -24.08 1.84
N LEU A 218 23.83 -23.69 2.62
CA LEU A 218 24.13 -22.31 2.97
C LEU A 218 24.97 -21.61 1.88
N THR A 219 24.37 -21.52 0.68
CA THR A 219 25.02 -21.08 -0.57
C THR A 219 25.49 -19.63 -0.59
N VAL A 220 25.10 -18.78 0.37
CA VAL A 220 25.50 -17.37 0.43
C VAL A 220 26.37 -17.11 1.66
N GLU A 221 27.58 -16.59 1.43
CA GLU A 221 28.58 -16.23 2.45
C GLU A 221 28.98 -17.43 3.37
N GLY A 222 28.57 -18.67 3.08
CA GLY A 222 28.88 -19.90 3.82
C GLY A 222 28.00 -20.18 5.05
N TYR A 223 27.10 -19.26 5.41
CA TYR A 223 26.23 -19.38 6.59
C TYR A 223 24.78 -18.94 6.35
N ARG A 224 24.41 -18.61 5.11
CA ARG A 224 23.08 -18.09 4.76
C ARG A 224 22.47 -18.89 3.63
N VAL A 225 21.18 -19.15 3.74
CA VAL A 225 20.41 -19.67 2.61
C VAL A 225 20.42 -18.64 1.49
N GLY A 226 20.63 -19.12 0.26
CA GLY A 226 20.51 -18.31 -0.94
C GLY A 226 19.08 -17.81 -1.17
N GLY A 227 18.91 -17.05 -2.25
CA GLY A 227 17.59 -16.93 -2.83
C GLY A 227 17.26 -18.15 -3.70
N ARG A 228 15.98 -18.36 -4.03
CA ARG A 228 15.54 -19.51 -4.83
C ARG A 228 15.55 -19.16 -6.32
N GLY A 229 16.31 -19.92 -7.12
CA GLY A 229 16.51 -19.67 -8.55
C GLY A 229 17.52 -18.56 -8.84
N SER A 230 17.53 -18.05 -10.07
CA SER A 230 18.44 -16.98 -10.52
C SER A 230 17.64 -15.76 -10.98
N GLY A 231 17.92 -14.55 -10.47
CA GLY A 231 17.12 -13.33 -10.77
C GLY A 231 16.34 -12.82 -9.57
N ILE A 232 15.06 -12.43 -9.72
CA ILE A 232 14.33 -11.62 -8.71
C ILE A 232 14.36 -12.22 -7.29
N PHE A 233 14.21 -13.54 -7.15
CA PHE A 233 14.24 -14.20 -5.84
C PHE A 233 15.59 -14.88 -5.55
N GLY A 234 16.61 -14.73 -6.42
CA GLY A 234 17.91 -15.39 -6.30
C GLY A 234 18.83 -14.78 -5.23
N ASN A 235 18.53 -13.56 -4.76
CA ASN A 235 19.21 -12.96 -3.61
C ASN A 235 18.39 -13.12 -2.33
N SER A 236 19.04 -13.66 -1.29
CA SER A 236 18.52 -13.74 0.09
C SER A 236 17.87 -12.44 0.60
N ASN A 237 18.43 -11.28 0.26
CA ASN A 237 17.88 -9.99 0.70
C ASN A 237 16.55 -9.64 0.00
N ASP A 238 16.44 -9.95 -1.29
CA ASP A 238 15.28 -9.60 -2.12
C ASP A 238 14.13 -10.59 -1.87
N MET A 239 14.46 -11.86 -1.62
CA MET A 239 13.52 -12.85 -1.08
C MET A 239 13.00 -12.42 0.31
N ALA A 240 13.87 -12.02 1.24
CA ALA A 240 13.44 -11.53 2.55
C ALA A 240 12.55 -10.29 2.46
N LEU A 241 12.87 -9.33 1.58
CA LEU A 241 12.05 -8.16 1.30
C LEU A 241 10.66 -8.57 0.81
N TYR A 242 10.56 -9.51 -0.14
CA TYR A 242 9.28 -10.00 -0.62
C TYR A 242 8.44 -10.62 0.51
N LEU A 243 9.02 -11.52 1.30
CA LEU A 243 8.35 -12.15 2.45
C LEU A 243 7.86 -11.11 3.46
N VAL A 244 8.70 -10.14 3.84
CA VAL A 244 8.33 -9.01 4.72
C VAL A 244 7.13 -8.23 4.19
N THR A 245 6.99 -8.09 2.87
CA THR A 245 5.83 -7.42 2.27
C THR A 245 4.58 -8.29 2.19
N MET A 246 4.70 -9.62 2.20
CA MET A 246 3.54 -10.54 2.15
C MET A 246 3.02 -10.93 3.55
N ILE A 247 3.87 -10.92 4.58
CA ILE A 247 3.49 -11.24 5.97
C ILE A 247 2.32 -10.36 6.48
N PRO A 248 2.33 -9.02 6.37
CA PRO A 248 1.23 -8.19 6.87
C PRO A 248 -0.08 -8.34 6.09
N ILE A 249 -0.02 -8.66 4.79
CA ILE A 249 -1.19 -9.02 3.98
C ILE A 249 -1.76 -10.36 4.46
N THR A 250 -0.91 -11.36 4.69
CA THR A 250 -1.32 -12.69 5.18
C THR A 250 -1.98 -12.59 6.56
N ILE A 251 -1.42 -11.78 7.46
CA ILE A 251 -2.01 -11.48 8.78
C ILE A 251 -3.32 -10.70 8.65
N ALA A 252 -3.45 -9.77 7.70
CA ALA A 252 -4.72 -9.09 7.44
C ALA A 252 -5.81 -10.05 6.94
N MET A 253 -5.46 -11.01 6.06
CA MET A 253 -6.38 -12.06 5.61
C MET A 253 -6.75 -13.02 6.75
N LEU A 254 -5.81 -13.36 7.64
CA LEU A 254 -6.06 -14.08 8.88
C LEU A 254 -7.10 -13.35 9.76
N LEU A 255 -6.87 -12.07 10.07
CA LEU A 255 -7.76 -11.26 10.92
C LEU A 255 -9.14 -11.05 10.32
N SER A 256 -9.26 -11.00 8.98
CA SER A 256 -10.54 -10.91 8.30
C SER A 256 -11.25 -12.26 8.11
N SER A 257 -10.58 -13.40 8.29
CA SER A 257 -11.17 -14.71 8.06
C SER A 257 -12.12 -15.12 9.18
N ARG A 258 -13.26 -15.74 8.83
CA ARG A 258 -14.27 -16.20 9.80
C ARG A 258 -14.07 -17.65 10.23
N GLY A 259 -13.83 -18.56 9.28
CA GLY A 259 -13.72 -20.00 9.53
C GLY A 259 -12.37 -20.46 10.13
N PRO A 260 -12.35 -21.48 11.00
CA PRO A 260 -11.13 -21.93 11.70
C PRO A 260 -10.06 -22.48 10.75
N ILE A 261 -10.45 -23.19 9.68
CA ILE A 261 -9.52 -23.71 8.66
C ILE A 261 -8.77 -22.57 7.96
N SER A 262 -9.47 -21.51 7.58
CA SER A 262 -8.85 -20.33 6.95
C SER A 262 -7.93 -19.58 7.91
N LYS A 263 -8.29 -19.50 9.21
CA LYS A 263 -7.41 -18.96 10.25
C LYS A 263 -6.15 -19.79 10.43
N LEU A 264 -6.27 -21.12 10.51
CA LEU A 264 -5.14 -22.02 10.64
C LEU A 264 -4.21 -21.90 9.41
N GLY A 265 -4.77 -21.89 8.20
CA GLY A 265 -4.03 -21.71 6.95
C GLY A 265 -3.23 -20.40 6.91
N PHE A 266 -3.88 -19.25 7.06
CA PHE A 266 -3.18 -17.95 7.04
C PHE A 266 -2.22 -17.76 8.22
N GLY A 267 -2.53 -18.34 9.39
CA GLY A 267 -1.62 -18.38 10.54
C GLY A 267 -0.35 -19.17 10.25
N ALA A 268 -0.48 -20.40 9.76
CA ALA A 268 0.64 -21.25 9.38
C ALA A 268 1.49 -20.62 8.26
N CYS A 269 0.86 -20.06 7.21
CA CYS A 269 1.56 -19.32 6.16
C CYS A 269 2.36 -18.14 6.74
N SER A 270 1.78 -17.35 7.64
CA SER A 270 2.47 -16.22 8.28
C SER A 270 3.69 -16.67 9.09
N LEU A 271 3.56 -17.76 9.85
CA LEU A 271 4.66 -18.33 10.65
C LEU A 271 5.79 -18.87 9.76
N LEU A 272 5.46 -19.60 8.68
CA LEU A 272 6.45 -20.11 7.72
C LEU A 272 7.19 -18.97 7.02
N MET A 273 6.50 -17.89 6.63
CA MET A 273 7.16 -16.71 6.05
C MET A 273 8.10 -16.02 7.04
N ILE A 274 7.73 -15.93 8.33
CA ILE A 274 8.61 -15.34 9.35
C ILE A 274 9.84 -16.23 9.59
N ALA A 275 9.66 -17.55 9.70
CA ALA A 275 10.76 -18.50 9.81
C ALA A 275 11.72 -18.41 8.60
N ALA A 276 11.16 -18.29 7.39
CA ALA A 276 11.93 -18.08 6.17
C ALA A 276 12.74 -16.77 6.17
N VAL A 277 12.16 -15.66 6.64
CA VAL A 277 12.89 -14.38 6.82
C VAL A 277 14.10 -14.55 7.75
N VAL A 278 13.98 -15.34 8.82
CA VAL A 278 15.10 -15.61 9.74
C VAL A 278 16.24 -16.36 9.05
N VAL A 279 15.96 -17.48 8.35
CA VAL A 279 16.99 -18.29 7.68
C VAL A 279 17.66 -17.59 6.47
N THR A 280 17.09 -16.49 5.95
CA THR A 280 17.79 -15.63 4.96
C THR A 280 18.98 -14.86 5.55
N TYR A 281 19.08 -14.74 6.88
CA TYR A 281 20.08 -13.91 7.58
C TYR A 281 20.11 -12.44 7.08
N SER A 282 18.98 -11.93 6.55
CA SER A 282 18.85 -10.58 6.00
C SER A 282 18.60 -9.55 7.10
N ARG A 283 19.61 -8.70 7.38
CA ARG A 283 19.51 -7.56 8.31
C ARG A 283 18.37 -6.61 7.96
N GLY A 284 18.24 -6.25 6.68
CA GLY A 284 17.15 -5.40 6.18
C GLY A 284 15.78 -6.07 6.25
N GLY A 285 15.73 -7.40 6.07
CA GLY A 285 14.52 -8.20 6.25
C GLY A 285 14.05 -8.21 7.71
N PHE A 286 14.97 -8.40 8.66
CA PHE A 286 14.66 -8.36 10.10
C PHE A 286 14.11 -6.99 10.53
N VAL A 287 14.81 -5.89 10.20
CA VAL A 287 14.37 -4.54 10.58
C VAL A 287 13.04 -4.19 9.91
N GLY A 288 12.85 -4.54 8.64
CA GLY A 288 11.59 -4.36 7.93
C GLY A 288 10.43 -5.16 8.54
N LEU A 289 10.69 -6.41 8.95
CA LEU A 289 9.70 -7.26 9.62
C LEU A 289 9.26 -6.64 10.96
N VAL A 290 10.21 -6.24 11.81
CA VAL A 290 9.92 -5.62 13.10
C VAL A 290 9.07 -4.36 12.91
N VAL A 291 9.46 -3.46 12.00
CA VAL A 291 8.69 -2.22 11.75
C VAL A 291 7.29 -2.51 11.19
N ALA A 292 7.16 -3.45 10.23
CA ALA A 292 5.87 -3.80 9.64
C ALA A 292 4.91 -4.44 10.66
N LEU A 293 5.41 -5.37 11.50
CA LEU A 293 4.62 -6.00 12.55
C LEU A 293 4.26 -5.01 13.66
N SER A 294 5.19 -4.17 14.12
CA SER A 294 4.91 -3.12 15.12
C SER A 294 3.86 -2.12 14.61
N PHE A 295 3.90 -1.74 13.33
CA PHE A 295 2.89 -0.88 12.73
C PHE A 295 1.52 -1.57 12.62
N LEU A 296 1.48 -2.87 12.25
CA LEU A 296 0.25 -3.66 12.21
C LEU A 296 -0.37 -3.79 13.60
N VAL A 297 0.43 -4.10 14.64
CA VAL A 297 0.03 -4.10 16.06
C VAL A 297 -0.58 -2.76 16.47
N TRP A 298 0.09 -1.65 16.15
CA TRP A 298 -0.35 -0.30 16.51
C TRP A 298 -1.72 0.03 15.90
N LYS A 299 -1.93 -0.38 14.64
CA LYS A 299 -3.13 -0.09 13.85
C LYS A 299 -4.30 -1.05 14.05
N ALA A 300 -4.07 -2.32 14.43
CA ALA A 300 -5.12 -3.35 14.55
C ALA A 300 -6.14 -3.13 15.70
N GLY A 301 -6.00 -2.05 16.47
CA GLY A 301 -6.98 -1.63 17.47
C GLY A 301 -6.88 -2.37 18.82
N HIS A 302 -7.34 -1.72 19.89
CA HIS A 302 -7.20 -2.21 21.27
C HIS A 302 -7.75 -3.63 21.50
N ARG A 303 -8.73 -4.07 20.72
CA ARG A 303 -9.40 -5.38 20.86
C ARG A 303 -8.48 -6.58 20.62
N HIS A 304 -7.36 -6.40 19.91
CA HIS A 304 -6.39 -7.47 19.64
C HIS A 304 -4.93 -7.10 19.97
N LYS A 305 -4.66 -5.91 20.53
CA LYS A 305 -3.30 -5.43 20.82
C LYS A 305 -2.49 -6.40 21.67
N SER A 306 -3.05 -6.95 22.75
CA SER A 306 -2.35 -7.89 23.63
C SER A 306 -1.98 -9.18 22.91
N THR A 307 -2.92 -9.78 22.17
CA THR A 307 -2.68 -11.01 21.39
C THR A 307 -1.60 -10.79 20.32
N ILE A 308 -1.66 -9.70 19.56
CA ILE A 308 -0.69 -9.46 18.47
C ILE A 308 0.68 -9.03 19.05
N LEU A 309 0.72 -8.31 20.17
CA LEU A 309 1.98 -8.04 20.90
C LEU A 309 2.63 -9.32 21.43
N VAL A 310 1.87 -10.16 22.13
CA VAL A 310 2.40 -11.41 22.70
C VAL A 310 2.83 -12.36 21.59
N VAL A 311 2.01 -12.54 20.55
CA VAL A 311 2.38 -13.39 19.40
C VAL A 311 3.58 -12.81 18.65
N GLY A 312 3.64 -11.51 18.39
CA GLY A 312 4.79 -10.87 17.74
C GLY A 312 6.07 -10.96 18.56
N PHE A 313 5.99 -10.76 19.88
CA PHE A 313 7.12 -10.89 20.81
C PHE A 313 7.59 -12.34 20.93
N VAL A 314 6.68 -13.30 21.13
CA VAL A 314 7.00 -14.73 21.21
C VAL A 314 7.58 -15.25 19.90
N ILE A 315 7.09 -14.79 18.74
CA ILE A 315 7.69 -15.15 17.45
C ILE A 315 9.10 -14.54 17.34
N VAL A 316 9.29 -13.24 17.57
CA VAL A 316 10.61 -12.61 17.41
C VAL A 316 11.63 -13.17 18.41
N VAL A 317 11.29 -13.24 19.70
CA VAL A 317 12.18 -13.75 20.76
C VAL A 317 12.39 -15.25 20.63
N GLY A 318 11.33 -16.02 20.41
CA GLY A 318 11.41 -17.47 20.22
C GLY A 318 12.27 -17.84 19.02
N PHE A 319 12.12 -17.15 17.88
CA PHE A 319 12.98 -17.39 16.74
C PHE A 319 14.40 -16.84 16.89
N VAL A 320 14.65 -15.76 17.64
CA VAL A 320 16.04 -15.33 17.94
C VAL A 320 16.76 -16.31 18.88
N LEU A 321 16.06 -16.93 19.83
CA LEU A 321 16.62 -17.95 20.72
C LEU A 321 16.82 -19.31 20.03
N VAL A 322 15.97 -19.64 19.06
CA VAL A 322 16.10 -20.84 18.20
C VAL A 322 16.96 -20.56 16.95
N ALA A 323 17.40 -19.30 16.74
CA ALA A 323 18.17 -18.93 15.57
C ALA A 323 19.55 -19.60 15.60
N PRO A 324 20.00 -20.17 14.47
CA PRO A 324 21.23 -20.93 14.42
C PRO A 324 22.48 -20.08 14.61
N GLY A 325 23.61 -20.76 14.87
CA GLY A 325 24.88 -20.16 15.24
C GLY A 325 25.25 -18.94 14.37
N GLY A 326 25.61 -17.83 15.04
CA GLY A 326 25.99 -16.59 14.38
C GLY A 326 24.84 -15.67 13.94
N TYR A 327 23.55 -16.06 14.00
CA TYR A 327 22.46 -15.13 13.66
C TYR A 327 22.41 -13.92 14.60
N ALA A 328 22.59 -14.13 15.90
CA ALA A 328 22.68 -13.05 16.89
C ALA A 328 23.87 -12.11 16.61
N LEU A 329 25.03 -12.63 16.19
CA LEU A 329 26.19 -11.82 15.77
C LEU A 329 25.88 -11.04 14.48
N ARG A 330 25.20 -11.67 13.50
CA ARG A 330 24.75 -11.01 12.27
C ARG A 330 23.75 -9.87 12.55
N LEU A 331 22.86 -10.01 13.53
CA LEU A 331 22.01 -8.90 13.98
C LEU A 331 22.78 -7.85 14.77
N ALA A 332 23.69 -8.24 15.66
CA ALA A 332 24.55 -7.31 16.39
C ALA A 332 25.42 -6.46 15.44
N SER A 333 25.83 -7.01 14.29
CA SER A 333 26.55 -6.29 13.23
C SER A 333 25.78 -5.13 12.58
N ILE A 334 24.47 -4.98 12.87
CA ILE A 334 23.71 -3.77 12.51
C ILE A 334 24.18 -2.56 13.33
N MET A 335 24.54 -2.79 14.61
CA MET A 335 24.95 -1.75 15.56
C MET A 335 26.48 -1.67 15.72
N ILE A 336 27.17 -2.81 15.56
CA ILE A 336 28.62 -2.95 15.78
C ILE A 336 29.26 -3.53 14.50
N PRO A 337 29.72 -2.69 13.55
CA PRO A 337 30.20 -3.17 12.24
C PRO A 337 31.33 -4.20 12.29
N SER A 338 32.20 -4.15 13.30
CA SER A 338 33.29 -5.12 13.52
C SER A 338 32.82 -6.55 13.81
N LEU A 339 31.53 -6.78 14.06
CA LEU A 339 30.92 -8.11 14.18
C LEU A 339 30.39 -8.67 12.84
N ASP A 340 30.61 -7.98 11.70
CA ASP A 340 30.28 -8.54 10.37
C ASP A 340 31.40 -9.49 9.91
N PRO A 341 31.19 -10.83 9.91
CA PRO A 341 32.26 -11.81 9.67
C PRO A 341 32.86 -11.75 8.25
N VAL A 342 32.23 -11.03 7.33
CA VAL A 342 32.63 -10.89 5.92
C VAL A 342 32.75 -9.43 5.47
N GLY A 343 32.72 -8.47 6.40
CA GLY A 343 32.84 -7.02 6.07
C GLY A 343 31.72 -6.46 5.17
N SER A 344 30.59 -7.17 5.07
CA SER A 344 29.48 -6.81 4.15
C SER A 344 28.84 -5.46 4.52
N ALA A 345 28.85 -5.07 5.80
CA ALA A 345 28.37 -3.79 6.30
C ALA A 345 29.19 -2.61 5.75
N ASP A 346 30.51 -2.67 5.85
CA ASP A 346 31.39 -1.58 5.44
C ASP A 346 31.42 -1.41 3.92
N ALA A 347 31.40 -2.51 3.16
CA ALA A 347 31.22 -2.46 1.71
C ALA A 347 29.92 -1.74 1.31
N ARG A 348 28.79 -2.10 1.92
CA ARG A 348 27.49 -1.44 1.67
C ARG A 348 27.47 0.03 2.12
N ARG A 349 28.16 0.35 3.22
CA ARG A 349 28.28 1.73 3.72
C ARG A 349 29.10 2.60 2.76
N GLY A 350 30.17 2.06 2.20
CA GLY A 350 30.96 2.70 1.15
C GLY A 350 30.11 3.00 -0.09
N GLU A 351 29.36 2.00 -0.58
CA GLU A 351 28.46 2.18 -1.74
C GLU A 351 27.32 3.16 -1.45
N LEU A 352 26.76 3.21 -0.24
CA LEU A 352 25.75 4.19 0.16
C LEU A 352 26.30 5.63 0.15
N PHE A 353 27.51 5.86 0.66
CA PHE A 353 28.11 7.19 0.60
C PHE A 353 28.49 7.58 -0.82
N ARG A 354 28.94 6.63 -1.63
CA ARG A 354 29.32 6.87 -3.02
C ARG A 354 28.12 7.14 -3.91
N SER A 355 27.01 6.42 -3.75
CA SER A 355 25.74 6.71 -4.44
C SER A 355 25.17 8.07 -4.02
N LEU A 356 25.29 8.46 -2.75
CA LEU A 356 24.93 9.81 -2.30
C LEU A 356 25.82 10.89 -2.94
N TYR A 357 27.14 10.66 -3.01
CA TYR A 357 28.07 11.59 -3.68
C TYR A 357 27.74 11.75 -5.17
N VAL A 358 27.45 10.66 -5.89
CA VAL A 358 27.04 10.69 -7.29
C VAL A 358 25.71 11.44 -7.45
N ALA A 359 24.71 11.17 -6.60
CA ALA A 359 23.44 11.89 -6.60
C ALA A 359 23.58 13.41 -6.37
N LEU A 360 24.52 13.82 -5.50
CA LEU A 360 24.83 15.23 -5.25
C LEU A 360 25.60 15.89 -6.41
N ARG A 361 26.41 15.13 -7.16
CA ARG A 361 27.11 15.60 -8.36
C ARG A 361 26.23 15.67 -9.61
N HIS A 362 25.23 14.79 -9.71
CA HIS A 362 24.31 14.70 -10.87
C HIS A 362 22.83 14.89 -10.47
N PRO A 363 22.45 15.97 -9.77
CA PRO A 363 21.16 16.06 -9.07
C PRO A 363 19.93 16.20 -9.99
N ILE A 364 20.10 16.57 -11.27
CA ILE A 364 18.99 16.87 -12.18
C ILE A 364 18.52 15.60 -12.92
N LEU A 365 19.42 14.96 -13.69
CA LEU A 365 19.12 13.80 -14.54
C LEU A 365 19.82 12.51 -14.10
N GLY A 366 20.71 12.58 -13.09
CA GLY A 366 21.56 11.45 -12.70
C GLY A 366 22.64 11.12 -13.74
N ILE A 367 23.16 9.89 -13.66
CA ILE A 367 24.18 9.32 -14.55
C ILE A 367 23.62 8.35 -15.61
N GLY A 368 22.29 8.27 -15.72
CA GLY A 368 21.58 7.27 -16.51
C GLY A 368 21.13 6.07 -15.66
N MET A 369 19.95 5.55 -15.99
CA MET A 369 19.40 4.33 -15.41
C MET A 369 20.38 3.15 -15.50
N GLY A 370 20.49 2.31 -14.46
CA GLY A 370 21.34 1.12 -14.43
C GLY A 370 22.86 1.36 -14.53
N ASN A 371 23.32 2.62 -14.57
CA ASN A 371 24.74 2.94 -14.74
C ASN A 371 25.55 2.89 -13.43
N TYR A 372 24.92 2.87 -12.25
CA TYR A 372 25.67 2.98 -10.99
C TYR A 372 26.61 1.80 -10.75
N ALA A 373 26.11 0.56 -10.84
CA ALA A 373 26.91 -0.62 -10.58
C ALA A 373 28.11 -0.77 -11.57
N PRO A 374 27.93 -0.66 -12.91
CA PRO A 374 29.04 -0.81 -13.85
C PRO A 374 29.99 0.40 -13.91
N GLN A 375 29.49 1.64 -13.81
CA GLN A 375 30.31 2.85 -14.05
C GLN A 375 30.81 3.53 -12.78
N MET A 376 30.12 3.35 -11.65
CA MET A 376 30.45 4.04 -10.40
C MET A 376 30.96 3.12 -9.30
N SER A 377 30.40 1.94 -9.05
CA SER A 377 30.79 1.12 -7.89
C SER A 377 32.29 0.78 -7.86
N TYR A 378 32.85 0.74 -6.64
CA TYR A 378 34.25 0.35 -6.43
C TYR A 378 34.47 -1.17 -6.57
N ARG A 379 33.40 -1.97 -6.64
CA ARG A 379 33.42 -3.44 -6.65
C ARG A 379 32.39 -4.06 -7.60
N GLY A 380 31.82 -3.27 -8.52
CA GLY A 380 30.70 -3.70 -9.37
C GLY A 380 29.40 -4.01 -8.61
N LEU A 381 29.27 -3.51 -7.38
CA LEU A 381 28.13 -3.70 -6.50
C LEU A 381 27.03 -2.66 -6.77
N VAL A 382 25.78 -3.03 -6.49
CA VAL A 382 24.68 -2.06 -6.47
C VAL A 382 24.78 -1.14 -5.25
N THR A 383 24.06 -0.01 -5.26
CA THR A 383 24.04 0.98 -4.15
C THR A 383 23.65 0.39 -2.79
N HIS A 384 23.04 -0.79 -2.77
CA HIS A 384 22.33 -1.40 -1.64
C HIS A 384 21.28 -0.48 -0.98
N ASN A 385 20.74 0.47 -1.75
CA ASN A 385 19.73 1.42 -1.29
C ASN A 385 18.95 2.00 -2.48
N SER A 386 17.66 1.68 -2.60
CA SER A 386 16.81 2.10 -3.74
C SER A 386 16.65 3.62 -3.87
N TYR A 387 16.74 4.37 -2.78
CA TYR A 387 16.55 5.82 -2.81
C TYR A 387 17.75 6.53 -3.44
N THR A 388 18.96 6.18 -3.00
CA THR A 388 20.20 6.70 -3.59
C THR A 388 20.48 6.11 -4.97
N GLN A 389 19.98 4.90 -5.28
CA GLN A 389 19.98 4.37 -6.65
C GLN A 389 19.25 5.32 -7.60
N ILE A 390 17.97 5.63 -7.32
CA ILE A 390 17.19 6.53 -8.16
C ILE A 390 17.80 7.94 -8.21
N ALA A 391 18.26 8.45 -7.07
CA ALA A 391 18.84 9.79 -7.02
C ALA A 391 20.15 9.92 -7.80
N ALA A 392 20.99 8.87 -7.79
CA ALA A 392 22.24 8.82 -8.55
C ALA A 392 21.99 8.62 -10.05
N GLU A 393 21.09 7.71 -10.42
CA GLU A 393 20.88 7.28 -11.80
C GLU A 393 19.89 8.16 -12.58
N MET A 394 18.90 8.77 -11.91
CA MET A 394 17.80 9.53 -12.54
C MET A 394 17.55 10.91 -11.90
N GLY A 395 18.35 11.30 -10.90
CA GLY A 395 18.26 12.61 -10.24
C GLY A 395 17.18 12.74 -9.16
N ILE A 396 17.16 13.91 -8.51
CA ILE A 396 16.28 14.21 -7.36
C ILE A 396 14.80 14.27 -7.78
N ALA A 397 14.50 14.75 -8.99
CA ALA A 397 13.12 14.78 -9.50
C ALA A 397 12.51 13.37 -9.57
N ALA A 398 13.29 12.39 -10.05
CA ALA A 398 12.89 10.99 -10.09
C ALA A 398 12.67 10.41 -8.68
N LEU A 399 13.56 10.71 -7.73
CA LEU A 399 13.41 10.31 -6.32
C LEU A 399 12.11 10.87 -5.69
N VAL A 400 11.77 12.14 -5.96
CA VAL A 400 10.52 12.76 -5.48
C VAL A 400 9.30 12.08 -6.11
N CYS A 401 9.35 11.70 -7.38
CA CYS A 401 8.27 10.96 -8.04
C CYS A 401 8.07 9.58 -7.40
N TYR A 402 9.15 8.80 -7.25
CA TYR A 402 9.15 7.47 -6.66
C TYR A 402 8.67 7.47 -5.19
N THR A 403 9.22 8.34 -4.34
CA THR A 403 8.79 8.44 -2.93
C THR A 403 7.33 8.88 -2.82
N THR A 404 6.88 9.82 -3.65
CA THR A 404 5.47 10.25 -3.68
C THR A 404 4.53 9.15 -4.20
N PHE A 405 4.99 8.32 -5.15
CA PHE A 405 4.26 7.16 -5.68
C PHE A 405 3.97 6.11 -4.60
N ILE A 406 4.85 5.96 -3.61
CA ILE A 406 4.65 5.05 -2.45
C ILE A 406 3.86 5.73 -1.32
N VAL A 407 4.19 6.98 -0.99
CA VAL A 407 3.59 7.70 0.15
C VAL A 407 2.12 8.07 -0.11
N THR A 408 1.71 8.30 -1.36
CA THR A 408 0.31 8.60 -1.71
C THR A 408 -0.65 7.45 -1.38
N PRO A 409 -0.48 6.22 -1.89
CA PRO A 409 -1.33 5.09 -1.54
C PRO A 409 -1.23 4.74 -0.05
N PHE A 410 -0.04 4.83 0.57
CA PHE A 410 0.10 4.64 2.02
C PHE A 410 -0.82 5.57 2.81
N LYS A 411 -0.87 6.87 2.49
CA LYS A 411 -1.77 7.84 3.14
C LYS A 411 -3.25 7.53 2.88
N LYS A 412 -3.62 7.17 1.65
CA LYS A 412 -5.00 6.84 1.25
C LYS A 412 -5.51 5.58 1.97
N LEU A 413 -4.72 4.51 2.04
CA LEU A 413 -5.04 3.32 2.83
C LEU A 413 -5.21 3.64 4.32
N GLY A 414 -4.41 4.57 4.86
CA GLY A 414 -4.53 5.02 6.25
C GLY A 414 -5.84 5.73 6.57
N GLN A 415 -6.40 6.43 5.58
CA GLN A 415 -7.72 7.01 5.65
C GLN A 415 -8.82 5.94 5.56
N ILE A 416 -8.74 5.01 4.61
CA ILE A 416 -9.68 3.87 4.50
C ILE A 416 -9.72 3.10 5.82
N ALA A 417 -8.56 2.75 6.39
CA ALA A 417 -8.47 2.07 7.67
C ALA A 417 -9.14 2.86 8.82
N ARG A 418 -9.03 4.20 8.83
CA ARG A 418 -9.69 5.06 9.82
C ARG A 418 -11.21 5.09 9.65
N GLU A 419 -11.70 5.24 8.42
CA GLU A 419 -13.12 5.33 8.10
C GLU A 419 -13.87 4.00 8.27
N THR A 420 -13.16 2.87 8.10
CA THR A 420 -13.72 1.52 8.26
C THR A 420 -13.62 0.95 9.67
N PHE A 421 -12.81 1.55 10.57
CA PHE A 421 -12.50 1.02 11.90
C PHE A 421 -13.74 0.69 12.75
N SER A 422 -14.76 1.55 12.74
CA SER A 422 -15.98 1.38 13.54
C SER A 422 -17.08 0.56 12.84
N SER A 423 -16.90 0.17 11.57
CA SER A 423 -17.94 -0.50 10.78
C SER A 423 -17.71 -2.02 10.73
N SER A 424 -18.53 -2.78 11.47
CA SER A 424 -18.48 -4.25 11.46
C SER A 424 -18.69 -4.85 10.05
N SER A 425 -19.52 -4.19 9.21
CA SER A 425 -19.74 -4.58 7.81
C SER A 425 -18.48 -4.49 6.96
N ASN A 426 -17.61 -3.50 7.22
CA ASN A 426 -16.45 -3.18 6.38
C ASN A 426 -15.13 -3.67 6.99
N SER A 427 -15.20 -4.61 7.94
CA SER A 427 -14.04 -5.15 8.66
C SER A 427 -12.96 -5.77 7.76
N HIS A 428 -13.34 -6.41 6.65
CA HIS A 428 -12.38 -6.91 5.66
C HIS A 428 -11.55 -5.78 5.02
N LEU A 429 -12.21 -4.70 4.58
CA LEU A 429 -11.53 -3.54 4.00
C LEU A 429 -10.62 -2.86 5.03
N HIS A 430 -11.04 -2.81 6.30
CA HIS A 430 -10.22 -2.29 7.40
C HIS A 430 -8.91 -3.08 7.53
N TYR A 431 -9.00 -4.40 7.75
CA TYR A 431 -7.81 -5.23 7.96
C TYR A 431 -6.91 -5.24 6.73
N LEU A 432 -7.47 -5.37 5.52
CA LEU A 432 -6.68 -5.39 4.29
C LEU A 432 -6.00 -4.03 4.03
N ALA A 433 -6.64 -2.91 4.36
CA ALA A 433 -6.01 -1.60 4.29
C ALA A 433 -4.85 -1.45 5.29
N VAL A 434 -5.01 -1.91 6.53
CA VAL A 434 -3.94 -1.94 7.54
C VAL A 434 -2.78 -2.84 7.11
N GLY A 435 -3.08 -4.04 6.57
CA GLY A 435 -2.09 -4.98 6.04
C GLY A 435 -1.28 -4.36 4.91
N LEU A 436 -1.93 -3.81 3.88
CA LEU A 436 -1.24 -3.15 2.76
C LEU A 436 -0.45 -1.90 3.21
N GLN A 437 -0.90 -1.15 4.22
CA GLN A 437 -0.07 -0.09 4.81
C GLN A 437 1.21 -0.63 5.45
N ALA A 438 1.08 -1.68 6.27
CA ALA A 438 2.20 -2.32 6.94
C ALA A 438 3.19 -2.91 5.93
N SER A 439 2.70 -3.50 4.84
CA SER A 439 3.53 -4.02 3.74
C SER A 439 4.26 -2.92 2.97
N LEU A 440 3.60 -1.78 2.66
CA LEU A 440 4.27 -0.63 2.05
C LEU A 440 5.34 -0.04 2.98
N LEU A 441 5.09 -0.01 4.30
CA LEU A 441 6.09 0.42 5.27
C LEU A 441 7.26 -0.57 5.38
N GLY A 442 6.99 -1.87 5.39
CA GLY A 442 8.01 -2.92 5.34
C GLY A 442 8.87 -2.80 4.08
N TYR A 443 8.27 -2.57 2.91
CA TYR A 443 9.00 -2.27 1.68
C TYR A 443 9.88 -1.02 1.80
N LEU A 444 9.33 0.09 2.31
CA LEU A 444 10.09 1.34 2.50
C LEU A 444 11.33 1.12 3.38
N VAL A 445 11.23 0.30 4.43
CA VAL A 445 12.36 -0.04 5.30
C VAL A 445 13.34 -1.00 4.63
N CYS A 446 12.87 -2.11 4.04
CA CYS A 446 13.77 -3.08 3.38
C CYS A 446 14.52 -2.47 2.19
N SER A 447 13.91 -1.55 1.45
CA SER A 447 14.54 -0.85 0.32
C SER A 447 15.63 0.17 0.71
N PHE A 448 15.83 0.47 2.01
CA PHE A 448 17.05 1.14 2.46
C PHE A 448 18.29 0.25 2.42
N PHE A 449 18.12 -1.08 2.34
CA PHE A 449 19.18 -2.10 2.39
C PHE A 449 19.32 -2.93 1.09
N ALA A 450 18.55 -2.58 0.04
CA ALA A 450 18.51 -3.27 -1.24
C ALA A 450 18.29 -2.27 -2.39
N SER A 451 18.76 -2.61 -3.60
CA SER A 451 18.64 -1.79 -4.82
C SER A 451 17.56 -2.35 -5.74
N VAL A 452 16.31 -2.17 -5.33
CA VAL A 452 15.13 -2.82 -5.93
C VAL A 452 14.14 -1.84 -6.54
N ALA A 453 14.60 -0.62 -6.84
CA ALA A 453 13.79 0.50 -7.33
C ALA A 453 12.98 0.18 -8.60
N TYR A 454 13.58 -0.57 -9.52
CA TYR A 454 13.01 -0.90 -10.83
C TYR A 454 12.29 -2.25 -10.85
N LEU A 455 12.34 -2.99 -9.74
CA LEU A 455 11.78 -4.33 -9.62
C LEU A 455 10.32 -4.30 -9.20
N TRP A 456 9.60 -5.34 -9.62
CA TRP A 456 8.15 -5.55 -9.50
C TRP A 456 7.53 -5.28 -8.13
N TYR A 457 8.27 -5.46 -7.03
CA TYR A 457 7.78 -5.44 -5.64
C TYR A 457 6.89 -4.25 -5.30
N VAL A 458 7.39 -3.03 -5.49
CA VAL A 458 6.67 -1.82 -5.11
C VAL A 458 5.46 -1.57 -6.01
N TYR A 459 5.57 -1.89 -7.29
CA TYR A 459 4.53 -1.66 -8.27
C TYR A 459 3.34 -2.60 -8.08
N TYR A 460 3.58 -3.87 -7.72
CA TYR A 460 2.51 -4.78 -7.29
C TYR A 460 1.83 -4.29 -5.99
N LEU A 461 2.59 -3.89 -4.96
CA LEU A 461 2.04 -3.39 -3.69
C LEU A 461 1.22 -2.10 -3.87
N VAL A 462 1.73 -1.14 -4.63
CA VAL A 462 1.00 0.11 -4.96
C VAL A 462 -0.20 -0.20 -5.85
N GLY A 463 -0.09 -1.16 -6.77
CA GLY A 463 -1.21 -1.67 -7.57
C GLY A 463 -2.34 -2.21 -6.68
N TYR A 464 -2.03 -3.12 -5.75
CA TYR A 464 -2.99 -3.66 -4.77
C TYR A 464 -3.62 -2.55 -3.92
N ALA A 465 -2.83 -1.58 -3.44
CA ALA A 465 -3.31 -0.45 -2.68
C ALA A 465 -4.28 0.46 -3.46
N VAL A 466 -3.99 0.72 -4.74
CA VAL A 466 -4.87 1.48 -5.64
C VAL A 466 -6.14 0.70 -5.94
N CYS A 467 -6.05 -0.62 -6.20
CA CYS A 467 -7.23 -1.45 -6.43
C CYS A 467 -8.14 -1.52 -5.21
N LEU A 468 -7.59 -1.67 -3.99
CA LEU A 468 -8.38 -1.61 -2.76
C LEU A 468 -9.06 -0.26 -2.57
N ARG A 469 -8.36 0.85 -2.87
CA ARG A 469 -8.98 2.19 -2.85
C ARG A 469 -10.17 2.26 -3.80
N ARG A 470 -10.00 1.84 -5.06
CA ARG A 470 -11.08 1.90 -6.07
C ARG A 470 -12.28 1.02 -5.67
N LEU A 471 -12.05 -0.13 -5.05
CA LEU A 471 -13.12 -0.97 -4.48
C LEU A 471 -13.87 -0.25 -3.37
N TYR A 472 -13.16 0.29 -2.37
CA TYR A 472 -13.76 1.07 -1.28
C TYR A 472 -14.56 2.29 -1.79
N GLU A 473 -14.01 3.05 -2.74
CA GLU A 473 -14.67 4.21 -3.36
C GLU A 473 -15.95 3.80 -4.12
N SER A 474 -15.96 2.61 -4.72
CA SER A 474 -17.12 2.07 -5.45
C SER A 474 -18.21 1.51 -4.51
N GLU A 475 -17.81 0.78 -3.45
CA GLU A 475 -18.72 0.20 -2.46
C GLU A 475 -19.37 1.27 -1.57
N THR A 476 -18.61 2.29 -1.16
CA THR A 476 -19.13 3.36 -0.27
C THR A 476 -19.66 4.58 -1.00
N GLY A 477 -19.31 4.77 -2.27
CA GLY A 477 -19.60 5.99 -3.04
C GLY A 477 -18.83 7.24 -2.58
N ARG A 478 -17.88 7.10 -1.64
CA ARG A 478 -17.10 8.20 -1.07
C ARG A 478 -15.70 8.24 -1.68
N GLU A 479 -15.26 9.40 -2.14
CA GLU A 479 -13.87 9.59 -2.58
C GLU A 479 -12.92 9.68 -1.36
N VAL A 480 -11.81 8.94 -1.39
CA VAL A 480 -10.84 8.94 -0.29
C VAL A 480 -9.98 10.20 -0.35
N VAL A 481 -10.44 11.33 0.20
CA VAL A 481 -9.70 12.61 0.19
C VAL A 481 -8.85 12.77 1.44
N VAL A 482 -7.51 12.77 1.30
CA VAL A 482 -6.59 12.90 2.45
C VAL A 482 -6.77 14.27 3.09
N GLU A 483 -7.43 14.29 4.25
CA GLU A 483 -7.59 15.48 5.07
C GLU A 483 -6.23 16.11 5.37
N LYS A 484 -6.02 17.33 4.85
CA LYS A 484 -5.03 18.21 5.46
C LYS A 484 -5.57 18.56 6.85
N ARG A 485 -4.99 18.01 7.92
CA ARG A 485 -5.19 18.52 9.27
C ARG A 485 -4.94 20.03 9.23
N LYS A 486 -5.99 20.84 9.34
CA LYS A 486 -5.84 22.23 9.74
C LYS A 486 -5.29 22.18 11.15
N THR A 487 -4.02 22.53 11.32
CA THR A 487 -3.48 22.82 12.63
C THR A 487 -4.08 24.15 13.06
N GLU A 488 -5.29 24.10 13.63
CA GLU A 488 -5.86 25.24 14.33
C GLU A 488 -4.97 25.53 15.53
N LYS A 489 -4.03 26.48 15.33
CA LYS A 489 -3.38 27.17 16.43
C LYS A 489 -4.50 27.89 17.20
N LYS A 490 -5.01 27.25 18.26
CA LYS A 490 -5.64 27.97 19.35
C LYS A 490 -4.61 28.94 19.90
N HIS A 491 -4.65 30.19 19.44
CA HIS A 491 -4.11 31.29 20.24
C HIS A 491 -5.01 31.36 21.48
N GLY A 492 -4.51 30.83 22.59
CA GLY A 492 -5.13 31.05 23.88
C GLY A 492 -5.00 32.52 24.22
N MET A 493 -6.13 33.23 24.21
CA MET A 493 -6.23 34.60 24.69
C MET A 493 -5.94 34.58 26.19
N PHE A 494 -4.81 35.15 26.59
CA PHE A 494 -4.33 35.11 27.97
C PHE A 494 -4.85 36.32 28.74
N ASP A 495 -6.17 36.37 28.93
CA ASP A 495 -6.78 37.37 29.81
C ASP A 495 -6.65 36.92 31.27
N SER A 496 -5.72 37.54 31.99
CA SER A 496 -5.76 37.60 33.46
C SER A 496 -6.58 38.82 33.86
N PRO A 497 -7.41 38.74 34.92
CA PRO A 497 -6.90 39.28 36.19
C PRO A 497 -7.43 38.58 37.46
N ILE A 498 -7.09 39.18 38.61
CA ILE A 498 -7.62 38.98 39.97
C ILE A 498 -6.88 37.92 40.80
N ILE A 499 -5.82 38.37 41.46
CA ILE A 499 -5.31 37.80 42.73
C ILE A 499 -6.11 38.44 43.86
N ALA A 500 -6.91 37.65 44.58
CA ALA A 500 -7.53 38.09 45.83
C ALA A 500 -6.51 38.00 46.98
N LYS A 501 -6.15 39.13 47.58
CA LYS A 501 -5.36 39.18 48.83
C LYS A 501 -6.29 39.04 50.04
N THR A 502 -6.27 37.90 50.72
CA THR A 502 -6.79 37.76 52.09
C THR A 502 -6.03 36.69 52.88
N SER A 503 -5.06 37.13 53.68
CA SER A 503 -4.70 36.51 54.96
C SER A 503 -3.74 37.43 55.71
N GLY A 504 -4.04 37.68 56.98
CA GLY A 504 -3.14 38.35 57.92
C GLY A 504 -3.35 37.75 59.31
N VAL A 505 -2.39 38.01 60.21
CA VAL A 505 -2.40 37.59 61.64
C VAL A 505 -2.17 36.06 61.79
N ALA A 506 -1.24 35.50 62.57
CA ALA A 506 -0.24 35.96 63.57
C ALA A 506 0.75 34.78 63.84
N PRO A 507 1.58 34.72 64.91
CA PRO A 507 2.29 35.76 65.68
C PRO A 507 3.83 35.50 65.79
N THR A 508 4.62 36.56 66.01
CA THR A 508 5.57 36.75 67.16
C THR A 508 6.24 38.10 67.03
#